data_AF-A0A0J1ECM5-F1
#
_entry.id   AF-A0A0J1ECM5-F1
#
_cell.length_a   1.000
_cell.length_b   1.000
_cell.length_c   1.000
_cell.angle_alpha   90.00
_cell.angle_beta   90.00
_cell.angle_gamma   90.00
#
_symmetry.space_group_name_H-M   'P 1'
#
loop_
_entity.id
_entity.type
_entity.pdbx_description
1 polymer ?
#
loop_
_entity_poly.entity_id
_entity_poly.type
_entity_poly.pdbx_seq_one_letter_code
_entity_poly.pdbx_strand_id
1 'polypeptide(L)'
;MLARFLSCVRSRFAPLVLAAVSVALSSAMDAQEVVAQQQVAAGPSGPIKDVSFQALWLIESDDANRIEYAGPAREALSTVGFGRLVPAGSAMASVTVGLDARVDCGSRYGQLQCQVRFLNTTESGEVQAQVEFRTQPQSGMTIATTVRAPVGKWFLVGAADSRTGLPTHADDGKRAVMIMKVTRDVITLE
;
A
#
# COMPACT_ATOMS: atom_id res chain seq x y z
N MET A 1 59.92 -64.32 -8.68
CA MET A 1 60.77 -64.33 -7.48
C MET A 1 60.15 -63.37 -6.48
N LEU A 2 59.40 -63.86 -5.47
CA LEU A 2 59.85 -64.11 -4.06
C LEU A 2 60.33 -62.80 -3.39
N ALA A 3 59.94 -62.36 -2.18
CA ALA A 3 59.01 -62.81 -1.16
C ALA A 3 58.88 -61.68 -0.09
N ARG A 4 57.66 -61.50 0.46
CA ARG A 4 57.27 -61.36 1.89
C ARG A 4 58.32 -60.94 2.95
N PHE A 5 57.91 -60.08 3.91
CA PHE A 5 57.72 -60.46 5.32
C PHE A 5 56.83 -59.46 6.10
N LEU A 6 55.97 -60.02 6.97
CA LEU A 6 54.99 -59.41 7.88
C LEU A 6 55.56 -59.24 9.30
N SER A 7 54.97 -58.34 10.10
CA SER A 7 54.58 -58.58 11.51
C SER A 7 53.65 -57.43 11.97
N CYS A 8 52.34 -57.58 12.26
CA CYS A 8 51.69 -58.24 13.41
C CYS A 8 52.21 -57.73 14.79
N VAL A 9 51.44 -57.45 15.86
CA VAL A 9 50.00 -57.54 16.14
C VAL A 9 49.73 -57.07 17.59
N ARG A 10 48.52 -56.52 17.84
CA ARG A 10 47.74 -56.49 19.13
C ARG A 10 48.31 -55.80 20.37
N SER A 11 47.54 -55.48 21.42
CA SER A 11 46.14 -55.07 21.64
C SER A 11 45.91 -55.13 23.16
N ARG A 12 44.96 -54.31 23.63
CA ARG A 12 44.07 -54.52 24.79
C ARG A 12 44.53 -54.09 26.19
N PHE A 13 43.61 -53.36 26.82
CA PHE A 13 42.97 -53.60 28.12
C PHE A 13 42.95 -52.34 29.00
N ALA A 14 41.80 -51.66 28.98
CA ALA A 14 41.27 -50.94 30.14
C ALA A 14 40.94 -51.96 31.26
N PRO A 15 40.87 -51.55 32.54
CA PRO A 15 39.53 -51.24 33.10
C PRO A 15 39.47 -50.21 34.26
N LEU A 16 38.25 -49.64 34.46
CA LEU A 16 37.55 -49.30 35.73
C LEU A 16 38.21 -48.27 36.69
N VAL A 17 37.54 -47.35 37.44
CA VAL A 17 36.14 -47.19 37.90
C VAL A 17 35.94 -45.80 38.57
N LEU A 18 34.72 -45.28 38.42
CA LEU A 18 33.89 -44.33 39.21
C LEU A 18 34.50 -43.29 40.18
N ALA A 19 34.00 -42.05 40.04
CA ALA A 19 32.98 -41.44 40.92
C ALA A 19 32.38 -40.21 40.17
N ALA A 20 31.15 -40.22 39.65
CA ALA A 20 29.86 -40.04 40.32
C ALA A 20 29.78 -38.77 41.19
N VAL A 21 29.04 -37.74 40.74
CA VAL A 21 27.74 -37.28 41.30
C VAL A 21 27.36 -35.91 40.69
N SER A 22 26.33 -35.96 39.84
CA SER A 22 25.14 -35.09 39.73
C SER A 22 25.21 -33.60 40.08
N VAL A 23 24.88 -32.74 39.10
CA VAL A 23 23.63 -31.95 39.15
C VAL A 23 22.99 -31.96 37.75
N ALA A 24 21.75 -32.43 37.73
CA ALA A 24 20.84 -32.46 36.61
C ALA A 24 20.08 -31.14 36.46
N LEU A 25 19.74 -30.79 35.21
CA LEU A 25 18.49 -30.17 34.75
C LEU A 25 18.61 -30.17 33.21
N SER A 26 18.12 -31.22 32.54
CA SER A 26 16.82 -31.26 31.84
C SER A 26 16.64 -30.05 30.91
N SER A 27 16.41 -30.13 29.60
CA SER A 27 16.03 -31.19 28.65
C SER A 27 16.10 -30.48 27.28
N ALA A 28 16.90 -30.94 26.32
CA ALA A 28 16.45 -31.76 25.18
C ALA A 28 15.38 -31.09 24.27
N MET A 29 15.75 -30.95 22.99
CA MET A 29 14.89 -30.75 21.80
C MET A 29 14.35 -29.31 21.64
N ASP A 30 14.44 -28.62 20.51
CA ASP A 30 14.31 -29.08 19.13
C ASP A 30 15.24 -28.36 18.16
N ALA A 31 15.73 -29.15 17.21
CA ALA A 31 16.23 -28.69 15.94
C ALA A 31 15.04 -28.21 15.09
N GLN A 32 15.05 -26.94 14.68
CA GLN A 32 14.50 -26.42 13.41
C GLN A 32 14.42 -24.90 13.51
N GLU A 33 15.56 -24.24 13.34
CA GLU A 33 15.53 -22.85 12.88
C GLU A 33 15.17 -22.90 11.39
N VAL A 34 13.86 -23.10 11.15
CA VAL A 34 13.24 -22.91 9.84
C VAL A 34 13.54 -21.48 9.47
N VAL A 35 14.48 -21.32 8.54
CA VAL A 35 14.58 -20.15 7.68
C VAL A 35 13.20 -19.96 7.07
N ALA A 36 12.35 -19.17 7.73
CA ALA A 36 11.13 -18.65 7.17
C ALA A 36 11.57 -17.66 6.09
N GLN A 37 11.94 -18.21 4.93
CA GLN A 37 11.80 -17.52 3.66
C GLN A 37 10.33 -17.12 3.62
N GLN A 38 10.07 -15.88 4.02
CA GLN A 38 8.86 -15.17 3.73
C GLN A 38 8.80 -15.14 2.19
N GLN A 39 8.17 -16.17 1.62
CA GLN A 39 7.70 -16.18 0.26
C GLN A 39 6.85 -14.93 0.14
N VAL A 40 7.46 -13.86 -0.39
CA VAL A 40 6.71 -12.84 -1.10
C VAL A 40 6.03 -13.62 -2.20
N ALA A 41 4.78 -14.01 -1.96
CA ALA A 41 3.96 -14.69 -2.95
C ALA A 41 4.10 -13.86 -4.22
N ALA A 42 4.73 -14.43 -5.24
CA ALA A 42 4.82 -13.79 -6.53
C ALA A 42 3.37 -13.51 -6.93
N GLY A 43 2.99 -12.23 -6.89
CA GLY A 43 1.62 -11.81 -7.13
C GLY A 43 1.15 -12.36 -8.47
N PRO A 44 -0.16 -12.62 -8.64
CA PRO A 44 -0.70 -13.27 -9.83
C PRO A 44 -0.11 -12.67 -11.11
N SER A 45 0.51 -13.52 -11.93
CA SER A 45 1.28 -13.19 -13.14
C SER A 45 0.39 -13.13 -14.39
N GLY A 46 -0.72 -12.40 -14.28
CA GLY A 46 -1.67 -12.19 -15.37
C GLY A 46 -2.16 -10.74 -15.43
N PRO A 47 -2.88 -10.37 -16.50
CA PRO A 47 -3.51 -9.05 -16.58
C PRO A 47 -4.45 -8.84 -15.39
N ILE A 48 -4.44 -7.64 -14.83
CA ILE A 48 -5.31 -7.30 -13.71
C ILE A 48 -6.74 -7.23 -14.26
N LYS A 49 -7.64 -8.00 -13.64
CA LYS A 49 -9.05 -8.11 -14.05
C LYS A 49 -9.91 -7.12 -13.31
N ASP A 50 -9.78 -7.11 -11.99
CA ASP A 50 -10.55 -6.25 -11.11
C ASP A 50 -9.59 -5.51 -10.19
N VAL A 51 -9.96 -4.27 -9.86
CA VAL A 51 -9.26 -3.43 -8.90
C VAL A 51 -10.27 -2.74 -8.01
N SER A 52 -9.84 -2.35 -6.82
CA SER A 52 -10.53 -1.33 -6.04
C SER A 52 -9.70 -0.07 -5.99
N PHE A 53 -10.37 1.07 -5.89
CA PHE A 53 -9.71 2.34 -5.66
C PHE A 53 -10.29 3.03 -4.44
N GLN A 54 -9.43 3.82 -3.81
CA GLN A 54 -9.79 4.79 -2.79
C GLN A 54 -9.25 6.15 -3.22
N ALA A 55 -10.13 7.12 -3.37
CA ALA A 55 -9.82 8.50 -3.72
C ALA A 55 -10.13 9.39 -2.52
N LEU A 56 -9.21 10.30 -2.19
CA LEU A 56 -9.40 11.32 -1.15
C LEU A 56 -9.24 12.71 -1.76
N TRP A 57 -10.29 13.51 -1.60
CA TRP A 57 -10.24 14.92 -1.89
C TRP A 57 -9.81 15.67 -0.64
N LEU A 58 -8.67 16.36 -0.74
CA LEU A 58 -8.13 17.18 0.33
C LEU A 58 -8.11 18.64 -0.14
N ILE A 59 -8.29 19.56 0.80
CA ILE A 59 -8.17 21.00 0.55
C ILE A 59 -7.22 21.62 1.55
N GLU A 60 -6.52 22.67 1.12
CA GLU A 60 -5.80 23.52 2.05
C GLU A 60 -6.79 24.39 2.83
N SER A 61 -6.61 24.40 4.15
CA SER A 61 -7.46 25.12 5.08
C SER A 61 -6.66 25.62 6.28
N ASP A 62 -6.86 26.90 6.61
CA ASP A 62 -6.32 27.52 7.81
C ASP A 62 -7.27 27.37 9.02
N ASP A 63 -8.46 26.79 8.82
CA ASP A 63 -9.48 26.63 9.86
C ASP A 63 -8.99 25.67 10.96
N ALA A 64 -8.56 26.22 12.09
CA ALA A 64 -8.00 25.48 13.21
C ALA A 64 -8.99 24.45 13.82
N ASN A 65 -10.30 24.61 13.58
CA ASN A 65 -11.31 23.68 14.11
C ASN A 65 -11.41 22.38 13.30
N ARG A 66 -10.58 22.22 12.26
CA ARG A 66 -10.59 21.03 11.41
C ARG A 66 -9.54 20.01 11.80
N ILE A 67 -9.89 18.76 11.50
CA ILE A 67 -8.97 17.65 11.60
C ILE A 67 -8.08 17.69 10.36
N GLU A 68 -6.79 17.94 10.58
CA GLU A 68 -5.78 17.85 9.53
C GLU A 68 -5.66 16.40 9.03
N TYR A 69 -5.46 16.25 7.73
CA TYR A 69 -5.13 14.97 7.12
C TYR A 69 -3.76 14.50 7.61
N ALA A 70 -3.75 13.43 8.40
CA ALA A 70 -2.54 12.77 8.89
C ALA A 70 -2.29 11.40 8.22
N GLY A 71 -2.84 11.19 7.02
CA GLY A 71 -2.77 9.89 6.34
C GLY A 71 -1.43 9.61 5.64
N PRO A 72 -1.30 8.44 4.99
CA PRO A 72 -0.01 7.94 4.48
C PRO A 72 0.66 8.83 3.42
N ALA A 73 -0.09 9.68 2.72
CA ALA A 73 0.46 10.58 1.71
C ALA A 73 0.89 11.95 2.29
N ARG A 74 0.71 12.20 3.60
CA ARG A 74 0.89 13.53 4.19
C ARG A 74 2.30 14.09 4.03
N GLU A 75 3.32 13.27 4.24
CA GLU A 75 4.73 13.68 4.11
C GLU A 75 5.08 14.01 2.65
N ALA A 76 4.69 13.14 1.72
CA ALA A 76 4.91 13.36 0.29
C ALA A 76 4.21 14.64 -0.20
N LEU A 77 2.96 14.87 0.22
CA LEU A 77 2.22 16.09 -0.10
C LEU A 77 2.89 17.35 0.47
N SER A 78 3.44 17.26 1.69
CA SER A 78 4.20 18.35 2.29
C SER A 78 5.43 18.72 1.45
N THR A 79 6.14 17.70 0.96
CA THR A 79 7.35 17.86 0.16
C THR A 79 7.06 18.52 -1.19
N VAL A 80 5.87 18.28 -1.74
CA VAL A 80 5.36 18.93 -2.96
C VAL A 80 4.87 20.37 -2.68
N GLY A 81 4.86 20.80 -1.42
CA GLY A 81 4.55 22.16 -1.02
C GLY A 81 3.08 22.39 -0.63
N PHE A 82 2.31 21.33 -0.37
CA PHE A 82 1.00 21.48 0.26
C PHE A 82 1.16 21.68 1.77
N GLY A 83 0.47 22.68 2.31
CA GLY A 83 0.48 23.01 3.72
C GLY A 83 -0.49 22.14 4.51
N ARG A 84 -1.33 22.80 5.32
CA ARG A 84 -2.34 22.12 6.13
C ARG A 84 -3.52 21.68 5.27
N LEU A 85 -3.58 20.37 5.03
CA LEU A 85 -4.64 19.74 4.25
C LEU A 85 -5.73 19.17 5.16
N VAL A 86 -6.99 19.33 4.79
CA VAL A 86 -8.13 18.74 5.50
C VAL A 86 -8.99 17.90 4.53
N PRO A 87 -9.57 16.77 4.96
CA PRO A 87 -10.45 15.99 4.10
C PRO A 87 -11.72 16.76 3.74
N ALA A 88 -12.02 16.84 2.44
CA ALA A 88 -13.24 17.45 1.90
C ALA A 88 -14.25 16.41 1.41
N GLY A 89 -13.78 15.24 0.99
CA GLY A 89 -14.59 14.14 0.49
C GLY A 89 -13.75 12.91 0.18
N SER A 90 -14.43 11.79 -0.04
CA SER A 90 -13.78 10.52 -0.38
C SER A 90 -14.69 9.68 -1.25
N ALA A 91 -14.10 8.91 -2.17
CA ALA A 91 -14.82 7.96 -3.00
C ALA A 91 -14.07 6.63 -3.01
N MET A 92 -14.82 5.53 -3.02
CA MET A 92 -14.25 4.19 -3.18
C MET A 92 -15.21 3.32 -3.98
N ALA A 93 -14.66 2.46 -4.83
CA ALA A 93 -15.40 1.43 -5.53
C ALA A 93 -14.46 0.34 -6.04
N SER A 94 -15.06 -0.81 -6.35
CA SER A 94 -14.45 -1.88 -7.13
C SER A 94 -14.85 -1.72 -8.59
N VAL A 95 -13.92 -1.98 -9.50
CA VAL A 95 -14.11 -1.82 -10.95
C VAL A 95 -13.34 -2.87 -11.72
N THR A 96 -13.99 -3.43 -12.73
CA THR A 96 -13.35 -4.30 -13.71
C THR A 96 -12.55 -3.45 -14.68
N VAL A 97 -11.26 -3.80 -14.86
CA VAL A 97 -10.34 -3.12 -15.76
C VAL A 97 -10.91 -3.10 -17.18
N GLY A 98 -10.91 -1.93 -17.81
CA GLY A 98 -11.51 -1.68 -19.12
C GLY A 98 -12.90 -1.04 -19.08
N LEU A 99 -13.62 -1.15 -17.95
CA LEU A 99 -14.92 -0.51 -17.73
C LEU A 99 -14.79 0.82 -16.98
N ASP A 100 -15.80 1.67 -17.15
CA ASP A 100 -15.93 2.92 -16.41
C ASP A 100 -16.62 2.68 -15.07
N ALA A 101 -16.10 3.30 -14.02
CA ALA A 101 -16.78 3.42 -12.73
C ALA A 101 -17.09 4.88 -12.44
N ARG A 102 -18.29 5.13 -11.93
CA ARG A 102 -18.72 6.46 -11.47
C ARG A 102 -19.19 6.35 -10.03
N VAL A 103 -18.65 7.21 -9.18
CA VAL A 103 -19.02 7.34 -7.78
C VAL A 103 -19.41 8.79 -7.53
N ASP A 104 -20.66 9.00 -7.18
CA ASP A 104 -21.15 10.28 -6.69
C ASP A 104 -21.14 10.24 -5.15
N CYS A 105 -20.49 11.20 -4.50
CA CYS A 105 -20.44 11.29 -3.04
C CYS A 105 -20.66 12.71 -2.53
N GLY A 106 -21.09 12.78 -1.27
CA GLY A 106 -21.21 14.05 -0.56
C GLY A 106 -19.82 14.58 -0.20
N SER A 107 -19.66 15.90 -0.35
CA SER A 107 -18.50 16.63 0.14
C SER A 107 -18.96 17.82 0.96
N ARG A 108 -18.04 18.43 1.70
CA ARG A 108 -18.34 19.68 2.41
C ARG A 108 -18.75 20.83 1.48
N TYR A 109 -18.34 20.77 0.21
CA TYR A 109 -18.55 21.85 -0.78
C TYR A 109 -19.58 21.49 -1.85
N GLY A 110 -20.48 20.56 -1.53
CA GLY A 110 -21.53 20.09 -2.42
C GLY A 110 -21.34 18.63 -2.82
N GLN A 111 -21.75 18.31 -4.05
CA GLN A 111 -21.59 16.98 -4.61
C GLN A 111 -20.25 16.83 -5.30
N LEU A 112 -19.67 15.66 -5.11
CA LEU A 112 -18.44 15.22 -5.71
C LEU A 112 -18.75 14.06 -6.65
N GLN A 113 -18.35 14.18 -7.90
CA GLN A 113 -18.46 13.13 -8.89
C GLN A 113 -17.04 12.68 -9.25
N CYS A 114 -16.76 11.41 -9.03
CA CYS A 114 -15.52 10.76 -9.43
C CYS A 114 -15.82 9.72 -10.50
N GLN A 115 -15.29 9.92 -11.70
CA GLN A 115 -15.31 8.95 -12.79
C GLN A 115 -13.91 8.42 -13.01
N VAL A 116 -13.76 7.11 -13.03
CA VAL A 116 -12.47 6.45 -13.24
C VAL A 116 -12.59 5.34 -14.25
N ARG A 117 -11.52 5.16 -15.03
CA ARG A 117 -11.32 4.02 -15.90
C ARG A 117 -9.89 3.53 -15.74
N PHE A 118 -9.72 2.22 -15.54
CA PHE A 118 -8.41 1.60 -15.47
C PHE A 118 -8.14 0.79 -16.74
N LEU A 119 -6.91 0.86 -17.23
CA LEU A 119 -6.41 0.09 -18.35
C LEU A 119 -5.16 -0.69 -17.92
N ASN A 120 -5.03 -1.91 -18.43
CA ASN A 120 -3.84 -2.71 -18.21
C ASN A 120 -2.63 -2.07 -18.89
N THR A 121 -1.47 -2.18 -18.24
CA THR A 121 -0.18 -1.80 -18.82
C THR A 121 0.67 -3.06 -19.08
N THR A 122 1.82 -2.88 -19.72
CA THR A 122 2.80 -3.97 -19.87
C THR A 122 3.50 -4.32 -18.56
N GLU A 123 3.39 -3.48 -17.53
CA GLU A 123 4.05 -3.64 -16.24
C GLU A 123 3.08 -4.27 -15.24
N SER A 124 3.47 -5.37 -14.62
CA SER A 124 2.58 -6.11 -13.73
C SER A 124 2.16 -5.29 -12.51
N GLY A 125 2.98 -4.36 -12.03
CA GLY A 125 2.70 -3.53 -10.86
C GLY A 125 1.88 -2.26 -11.12
N GLU A 126 1.52 -1.97 -12.37
CA GLU A 126 0.95 -0.68 -12.74
C GLU A 126 -0.31 -0.83 -13.59
N VAL A 127 -1.28 0.06 -13.34
CA VAL A 127 -2.42 0.27 -14.22
C VAL A 127 -2.39 1.70 -14.74
N GLN A 128 -2.87 1.94 -15.95
CA GLN A 128 -3.11 3.31 -16.41
C GLN A 128 -4.49 3.74 -15.92
N ALA A 129 -4.53 4.81 -15.13
CA ALA A 129 -5.75 5.38 -14.60
C ALA A 129 -6.13 6.63 -15.39
N GLN A 130 -7.32 6.62 -15.99
CA GLN A 130 -7.99 7.82 -16.49
C GLN A 130 -8.97 8.25 -15.41
N VAL A 131 -8.75 9.43 -14.83
CA VAL A 131 -9.53 9.92 -13.70
C VAL A 131 -10.09 11.27 -14.05
N GLU A 132 -11.39 11.41 -13.89
CA GLU A 132 -12.10 12.66 -13.95
C GLU A 132 -12.82 12.91 -12.64
N PHE A 133 -12.60 14.08 -12.09
CA PHE A 133 -13.15 14.51 -10.83
C PHE A 133 -13.84 15.84 -11.02
N ARG A 134 -15.10 15.95 -10.59
CA ARG A 134 -15.91 17.17 -10.72
C ARG A 134 -16.60 17.49 -9.41
N THR A 135 -16.61 18.77 -9.04
CA THR A 135 -17.39 19.27 -7.91
C THR A 135 -18.53 20.15 -8.40
N GLN A 136 -19.73 19.95 -7.86
CA GLN A 136 -20.92 20.72 -8.19
C GLN A 136 -21.75 21.06 -6.94
N PRO A 137 -22.54 22.14 -6.93
CA PRO A 137 -22.56 23.27 -7.88
C PRO A 137 -21.66 24.44 -7.44
N GLN A 138 -21.20 24.45 -6.18
CA GLN A 138 -20.59 25.64 -5.57
C GLN A 138 -19.13 25.87 -5.97
N SER A 139 -18.32 24.82 -6.21
CA SER A 139 -16.89 25.01 -6.50
C SER A 139 -16.47 24.83 -7.97
N GLY A 140 -17.33 24.28 -8.83
CA GLY A 140 -17.13 24.17 -10.29
C GLY A 140 -15.78 23.59 -10.72
N MET A 141 -15.10 22.82 -9.86
CA MET A 141 -13.73 22.40 -10.08
C MET A 141 -13.72 21.08 -10.83
N THR A 142 -12.89 20.98 -11.88
CA THR A 142 -12.66 19.75 -12.61
C THR A 142 -11.18 19.39 -12.63
N ILE A 143 -10.86 18.17 -12.23
CA ILE A 143 -9.52 17.58 -12.37
C ILE A 143 -9.67 16.38 -13.30
N ALA A 144 -9.11 16.47 -14.50
CA ALA A 144 -9.06 15.37 -15.45
C ALA A 144 -7.60 15.01 -15.72
N THR A 145 -7.22 13.76 -15.48
CA THR A 145 -5.85 13.30 -15.62
C THR A 145 -5.80 11.89 -16.21
N THR A 146 -4.66 11.58 -16.80
CA THR A 146 -4.29 10.21 -17.16
C THR A 146 -2.89 9.94 -16.66
N VAL A 147 -2.74 8.95 -15.78
CA VAL A 147 -1.47 8.68 -15.10
C VAL A 147 -1.24 7.18 -14.97
N ARG A 148 0.04 6.78 -14.91
CA ARG A 148 0.41 5.43 -14.48
C ARG A 148 0.28 5.34 -12.96
N ALA A 149 -0.67 4.52 -12.51
CA ALA A 149 -1.00 4.32 -11.11
C ALA A 149 -0.25 3.09 -10.58
N PRO A 150 0.69 3.27 -9.63
CA PRO A 150 1.34 2.15 -8.96
C PRO A 150 0.33 1.45 -8.04
N VAL A 151 0.10 0.16 -8.26
CA VAL A 151 -0.79 -0.64 -7.42
C VAL A 151 -0.22 -0.74 -6.00
N GLY A 152 -1.09 -0.56 -5.01
CA GLY A 152 -0.79 -0.64 -3.58
C GLY A 152 -0.23 0.64 -2.98
N LYS A 153 0.06 1.67 -3.78
CA LYS A 153 0.63 2.95 -3.33
C LYS A 153 -0.35 4.10 -3.53
N TRP A 154 -0.21 5.13 -2.70
CA TRP A 154 -0.88 6.41 -2.92
C TRP A 154 -0.14 7.19 -4.00
N PHE A 155 -0.89 7.82 -4.90
CA PHE A 155 -0.36 8.70 -5.92
C PHE A 155 -1.22 9.96 -6.06
N LEU A 156 -0.58 11.01 -6.57
CA LEU A 156 -1.23 12.28 -6.88
C LEU A 156 -1.99 12.15 -8.20
N VAL A 157 -3.31 12.37 -8.16
CA VAL A 157 -4.15 12.43 -9.36
C VAL A 157 -4.02 13.81 -10.00
N GLY A 158 -4.16 14.85 -9.18
CA GLY A 158 -4.02 16.23 -9.63
C GLY A 158 -4.33 17.21 -8.51
N ALA A 159 -4.08 18.47 -8.80
CA ALA A 159 -4.38 19.59 -7.92
C ALA A 159 -4.99 20.73 -8.73
N ALA A 160 -5.81 21.54 -8.08
CA ALA A 160 -6.46 22.69 -8.68
C ALA A 160 -6.72 23.76 -7.61
N ASP A 161 -6.87 25.00 -8.04
CA ASP A 161 -7.29 26.07 -7.12
C ASP A 161 -8.75 25.84 -6.74
N SER A 162 -9.01 25.67 -5.45
CA SER A 162 -10.34 25.38 -4.91
C SER A 162 -11.13 26.62 -4.52
N ARG A 163 -10.57 27.82 -4.73
CA ARG A 163 -11.17 29.10 -4.32
C ARG A 163 -12.34 29.53 -5.19
N THR A 164 -12.46 28.95 -6.38
CA THR A 164 -13.55 29.27 -7.31
C THR A 164 -14.89 28.89 -6.67
N GLY A 165 -15.75 29.89 -6.45
CA GLY A 165 -17.12 29.70 -5.94
C GLY A 165 -17.27 29.40 -4.44
N LEU A 166 -16.17 29.39 -3.67
CA LEU A 166 -16.23 29.47 -2.21
C LEU A 166 -16.28 30.95 -1.76
N PRO A 167 -17.00 31.28 -0.67
CA PRO A 167 -16.99 32.64 -0.13
C PRO A 167 -15.56 33.11 0.15
N THR A 168 -15.22 34.34 -0.27
CA THR A 168 -13.85 34.89 -0.19
C THR A 168 -13.28 34.96 1.24
N HIS A 169 -14.16 35.00 2.25
CA HIS A 169 -13.85 35.01 3.68
C HIS A 169 -13.72 33.62 4.32
N ALA A 170 -13.89 32.53 3.56
CA ALA A 170 -13.71 31.19 4.11
C ALA A 170 -12.23 30.91 4.36
N ASP A 171 -11.93 30.32 5.52
CA ASP A 171 -10.59 29.81 5.87
C ASP A 171 -10.16 28.61 5.02
N ASP A 172 -11.04 28.15 4.12
CA ASP A 172 -10.85 27.05 3.20
C ASP A 172 -10.55 27.50 1.79
N GLY A 173 -9.93 26.59 1.04
CA GLY A 173 -10.06 26.61 -0.40
C GLY A 173 -8.97 27.40 -1.09
N LYS A 174 -7.74 27.36 -0.56
CA LYS A 174 -6.57 27.91 -1.28
C LYS A 174 -6.24 27.01 -2.47
N ARG A 175 -5.96 25.74 -2.20
CA ARG A 175 -5.69 24.70 -3.18
C ARG A 175 -6.44 23.42 -2.80
N ALA A 176 -6.83 22.65 -3.78
CA ALA A 176 -7.37 21.31 -3.64
C ALA A 176 -6.40 20.31 -4.26
N VAL A 177 -6.35 19.13 -3.67
CA VAL A 177 -5.58 18.00 -4.20
C VAL A 177 -6.40 16.73 -4.11
N MET A 178 -6.29 15.92 -5.16
CA MET A 178 -6.84 14.57 -5.20
C MET A 178 -5.71 13.58 -5.14
N ILE A 179 -5.77 12.67 -4.16
CA ILE A 179 -4.89 11.52 -4.08
C ILE A 179 -5.71 10.24 -4.22
N MET A 180 -5.10 9.22 -4.81
CA MET A 180 -5.75 7.93 -5.03
C MET A 180 -4.81 6.79 -4.68
N LYS A 181 -5.39 5.69 -4.19
CA LYS A 181 -4.74 4.40 -4.03
C LYS A 181 -5.54 3.37 -4.80
N VAL A 182 -4.86 2.50 -5.54
CA VAL A 182 -5.46 1.38 -6.27
C VAL A 182 -4.96 0.08 -5.67
N THR A 183 -5.84 -0.89 -5.46
CA THR A 183 -5.52 -2.23 -4.94
C THR A 183 -6.03 -3.29 -5.92
N ARG A 184 -5.37 -4.44 -5.96
CA ARG A 184 -5.80 -5.59 -6.78
C ARG A 184 -6.99 -6.35 -6.19
N ASP A 185 -7.30 -6.10 -4.93
CA ASP A 185 -8.41 -6.75 -4.26
C ASP A 185 -9.72 -6.02 -4.57
N VAL A 186 -10.81 -6.78 -4.60
CA VAL A 186 -12.17 -6.27 -4.62
C VAL A 186 -12.60 -6.01 -3.18
N ILE A 187 -13.26 -4.88 -2.92
CA ILE A 187 -13.89 -4.61 -1.62
C ILE A 187 -14.98 -5.66 -1.38
N THR A 188 -14.79 -6.54 -0.39
CA THR A 188 -15.78 -7.50 0.10
C THR A 188 -16.33 -7.02 1.45
N LEU A 189 -17.64 -7.07 1.62
CA LEU A 189 -18.32 -6.75 2.87
C LEU A 189 -18.88 -8.06 3.43
N GLU A 190 -18.47 -8.43 4.64
CA GLU A 190 -19.01 -9.57 5.40
C GLU A 190 -19.93 -9.07 6.51
#